data_AF-B1Y4Q9-F1
#
_entry.id   AF-B1Y4Q9-F1
#
_cell.length_a   1.000
_cell.length_b   1.000
_cell.length_c   1.000
_cell.angle_alpha   90.00
_cell.angle_beta   90.00
_cell.angle_gamma   90.00
#
_symmetry.space_group_name_H-M   'P 1'
#
loop_
_entity.id
_entity.type
_entity.pdbx_description
1 polymer ?
#
loop_
_entity_poly.entity_id
_entity_poly.type
_entity_poly.pdbx_seq_one_letter_code
_entity_poly.pdbx_strand_id
1 'polypeptide(L)'
;MIARRRRAWRLAFCAVLAALLAALHGGARASLGECRVPEQAPYVVFLSEPTFSADAFASREQMLKEFDRLHLHLAQRRDEDMAGLIGIPFKVARCAGRVPAIDGADFTADVVRSLYTRSVVIEVWGFLDRAPRVGGVAGPKAQMNYLLMPLSRAHHERGLQVPALHRFDYPDGDIRAADHVGLVSNRDLYAFVASAIGVMAFDGDEFPKAHEYLCAAFGRLGAVRERLVRQPQGQGQAQAAEVEALRQHVMSLAGKALEQIRKRAPAGANAAAGLQVSAQPCGAAVRP
;
A
#
# COMPACT_ATOMS: atom_id res chain seq x y z
N MET A 1 27.37 57.70 24.35
CA MET A 1 26.00 57.29 23.93
C MET A 1 25.86 56.86 22.46
N ILE A 2 26.84 57.06 21.57
CA ILE A 2 26.70 56.80 20.12
C ILE A 2 26.88 55.31 19.73
N ALA A 3 27.58 54.51 20.54
CA ALA A 3 27.87 53.10 20.22
C ALA A 3 26.66 52.13 20.37
N ARG A 4 25.63 52.49 21.15
CA ARG A 4 24.45 51.61 21.36
C ARG A 4 23.45 51.64 20.19
N ARG A 5 23.38 52.72 19.41
CA ARG A 5 22.45 52.83 18.26
C ARG A 5 22.84 51.98 17.04
N ARG A 6 24.13 51.67 16.86
CA ARG A 6 24.61 50.87 15.71
C ARG A 6 24.37 49.35 15.84
N ARG A 7 24.18 48.83 17.06
CA ARG A 7 23.88 47.39 17.28
C ARG A 7 22.41 47.05 17.01
N ALA A 8 21.48 47.97 17.27
CA ALA A 8 20.05 47.76 17.01
C ALA A 8 19.74 47.63 15.50
N TRP A 9 20.46 48.36 14.65
CA TRP A 9 20.26 48.31 13.19
C TRP A 9 20.75 47.02 12.53
N ARG A 10 21.80 46.38 13.07
CA ARG A 10 22.30 45.09 12.54
C ARG A 10 21.37 43.92 12.88
N LEU A 11 20.70 43.95 14.03
CA LEU A 11 19.75 42.90 14.43
C LEU A 11 18.44 42.99 13.64
N ALA A 12 17.95 44.20 13.34
CA ALA A 12 16.75 44.38 12.53
C ALA A 12 16.94 43.92 11.07
N PHE A 13 18.11 44.15 10.47
CA PHE A 13 18.38 43.76 9.09
C PHE A 13 18.47 42.23 8.92
N CYS A 14 19.05 41.50 9.88
CA CYS A 14 19.10 40.04 9.85
C CYS A 14 17.71 39.39 10.00
N ALA A 15 16.82 39.96 10.81
CA ALA A 15 15.48 39.42 11.01
C ALA A 15 14.61 39.55 9.74
N VAL A 16 14.72 40.66 9.01
CA VAL A 16 14.00 40.87 7.74
C VAL A 16 14.53 39.95 6.64
N LEU A 17 15.85 39.72 6.57
CA LEU A 17 16.45 38.81 5.59
C LEU A 17 16.05 37.34 5.84
N ALA A 18 15.97 36.92 7.11
CA ALA A 18 15.52 35.57 7.48
C ALA A 18 14.02 35.35 7.15
N ALA A 19 13.17 36.37 7.34
CA ALA A 19 11.76 36.30 6.96
C ALA A 19 11.55 36.23 5.44
N LEU A 20 12.37 36.96 4.66
CA LEU A 20 12.34 36.90 3.19
C LEU A 20 12.87 35.57 2.63
N LEU A 21 13.88 34.98 3.26
CA LEU A 21 14.37 33.64 2.89
C LEU A 21 13.39 32.53 3.27
N ALA A 22 12.62 32.68 4.35
CA ALA A 22 11.56 31.74 4.72
C ALA A 22 10.37 31.77 3.74
N ALA A 23 10.04 32.93 3.17
CA ALA A 23 8.97 33.07 2.19
C ALA A 23 9.28 32.43 0.83
N LEU A 24 10.57 32.28 0.48
CA LEU A 24 11.01 31.61 -0.75
C LEU A 24 11.05 30.08 -0.66
N HIS A 25 10.82 29.51 0.53
CA HIS A 25 10.65 28.07 0.74
C HIS A 25 9.17 27.65 0.81
N GLY A 26 8.28 28.45 0.21
CA GLY A 26 6.95 27.98 -0.18
C GLY A 26 7.11 26.87 -1.21
N GLY A 27 7.42 25.66 -0.74
CA GLY A 27 7.55 24.48 -1.57
C GLY A 27 6.28 24.35 -2.39
N ALA A 28 6.43 24.47 -3.71
CA ALA A 28 5.39 24.05 -4.63
C ALA A 28 5.08 22.60 -4.27
N ARG A 29 3.97 22.37 -3.55
CA ARG A 29 3.45 21.03 -3.33
C ARG A 29 3.16 20.51 -4.73
N ALA A 30 4.01 19.62 -5.22
CA ALA A 30 3.79 18.96 -6.49
C ALA A 30 2.43 18.26 -6.38
N SER A 31 1.42 18.80 -7.05
CA SER A 31 0.11 18.15 -7.09
C SER A 31 0.30 16.82 -7.79
N LEU A 32 0.05 15.71 -7.10
CA LEU A 32 0.15 14.38 -7.69
C LEU A 32 -0.66 14.35 -8.99
N GLY A 33 -0.01 13.92 -10.09
CA GLY A 33 -0.66 13.83 -11.39
C GLY A 33 -1.96 13.03 -11.33
N GLU A 34 -2.96 13.45 -12.09
CA GLU A 34 -4.26 12.78 -12.11
C GLU A 34 -4.14 11.42 -12.83
N CYS A 35 -4.72 10.38 -12.22
CA CYS A 35 -4.78 9.04 -12.80
C CYS A 35 -6.23 8.65 -13.05
N ARG A 36 -6.50 8.12 -14.25
CA ARG A 36 -7.85 7.74 -14.66
C ARG A 36 -8.24 6.40 -14.05
N VAL A 37 -9.36 6.38 -13.36
CA VAL A 37 -9.98 5.14 -12.88
C VAL A 37 -10.63 4.39 -14.06
N PRO A 38 -10.39 3.07 -14.21
CA PRO A 38 -11.08 2.26 -15.19
C PRO A 38 -12.60 2.26 -14.96
N GLU A 39 -13.37 2.33 -16.04
CA GLU A 39 -14.83 2.30 -15.97
C GLU A 39 -15.33 1.01 -15.32
N GLN A 40 -16.38 1.12 -14.49
CA GLN A 40 -17.05 -0.02 -13.85
C GLN A 40 -16.11 -0.89 -12.99
N ALA A 41 -15.10 -0.29 -12.35
CA ALA A 41 -14.23 -0.98 -11.40
C ALA A 41 -14.79 -0.82 -9.97
N PRO A 42 -15.28 -1.89 -9.31
CA PRO A 42 -15.73 -1.76 -7.92
C PRO A 42 -14.57 -1.51 -6.95
N TYR A 43 -13.35 -1.96 -7.29
CA TYR A 43 -12.12 -1.62 -6.59
C TYR A 43 -11.00 -1.31 -7.58
N VAL A 44 -10.11 -0.40 -7.22
CA VAL A 44 -9.03 0.06 -8.11
C VAL A 44 -7.69 -0.01 -7.40
N VAL A 45 -6.71 -0.63 -8.07
CA VAL A 45 -5.31 -0.61 -7.67
C VAL A 45 -4.61 0.42 -8.54
N PHE A 46 -4.11 1.49 -7.95
CA PHE A 46 -3.27 2.44 -8.67
C PHE A 46 -1.85 1.90 -8.69
N LEU A 47 -1.31 1.77 -9.89
CA LEU A 47 0.08 1.44 -10.13
C LEU A 47 0.73 2.71 -10.70
N SER A 48 1.50 3.39 -9.86
CA SER A 48 2.15 4.67 -10.14
C SER A 48 3.55 4.47 -10.71
N GLU A 49 4.00 5.42 -11.54
CA GLU A 49 5.26 5.34 -12.26
C GLU A 49 6.43 5.24 -11.25
N PRO A 50 7.24 4.17 -11.31
CA PRO A 50 8.38 4.06 -10.42
C PRO A 50 9.49 5.02 -10.84
N THR A 51 10.21 5.52 -9.85
CA THR A 51 11.53 6.11 -10.08
C THR A 51 12.53 5.00 -10.40
N PHE A 52 13.65 5.32 -11.05
CA PHE A 52 14.63 4.29 -11.43
C PHE A 52 16.05 4.84 -11.53
N SER A 53 17.04 3.95 -11.36
CA SER A 53 18.46 4.24 -11.62
C SER A 53 18.80 4.05 -13.10
N ALA A 54 19.89 4.68 -13.56
CA ALA A 54 20.41 4.47 -14.92
C ALA A 54 20.82 3.02 -15.17
N ASP A 55 21.17 2.28 -14.12
CA ASP A 55 21.51 0.85 -14.20
C ASP A 55 20.26 -0.03 -14.36
N ALA A 56 19.10 0.41 -13.87
CA ALA A 56 17.83 -0.26 -14.11
C ALA A 56 17.36 -0.09 -15.55
N PHE A 57 17.31 1.16 -16.02
CA PHE A 57 16.82 1.50 -17.36
C PHE A 57 17.66 2.63 -17.97
N ALA A 58 17.99 2.48 -19.25
CA ALA A 58 18.74 3.49 -20.00
C ALA A 58 17.90 4.74 -20.28
N SER A 59 16.57 4.62 -20.27
CA SER A 59 15.66 5.73 -20.51
C SER A 59 14.29 5.51 -19.87
N ARG A 60 13.54 6.60 -19.70
CA ARG A 60 12.14 6.56 -19.24
C ARG A 60 11.26 5.73 -20.17
N GLU A 61 11.48 5.78 -21.49
CA GLU A 61 10.71 5.00 -22.45
C GLU A 61 10.90 3.48 -22.23
N GLN A 62 12.13 3.05 -21.93
CA GLN A 62 12.40 1.66 -21.61
C GLN A 62 11.70 1.22 -20.32
N MET A 63 11.78 2.05 -19.27
CA MET A 63 11.05 1.80 -18.03
C MET A 63 9.54 1.73 -18.29
N LEU A 64 8.98 2.64 -19.09
CA LEU A 64 7.55 2.63 -19.43
C LEU A 64 7.15 1.32 -20.13
N LYS A 65 7.94 0.80 -21.07
CA LYS A 65 7.66 -0.51 -21.71
C LYS A 65 7.56 -1.65 -20.70
N GLU A 66 8.47 -1.69 -19.72
CA GLU A 66 8.39 -2.66 -18.62
C GLU A 66 7.18 -2.44 -17.72
N PHE A 67 6.82 -1.18 -17.53
CA PHE A 67 5.64 -0.80 -16.77
C PHE A 67 4.32 -1.21 -17.47
N ASP A 68 4.25 -1.12 -18.81
CA ASP A 68 3.16 -1.70 -19.60
C ASP A 68 3.10 -3.21 -19.39
N ARG A 69 4.25 -3.88 -19.45
CA ARG A 69 4.33 -5.33 -19.26
C ARG A 69 3.85 -5.77 -17.88
N LEU A 70 4.24 -5.03 -16.83
CA LEU A 70 3.74 -5.25 -15.47
C LEU A 70 2.22 -5.02 -15.39
N HIS A 71 1.71 -3.94 -15.96
CA HIS A 71 0.27 -3.65 -15.97
C HIS A 71 -0.53 -4.76 -16.65
N LEU A 72 -0.09 -5.22 -17.82
CA LEU A 72 -0.70 -6.33 -18.54
C LEU A 72 -0.61 -7.63 -17.75
N HIS A 73 0.54 -7.92 -17.14
CA HIS A 73 0.73 -9.09 -16.28
C HIS A 73 -0.26 -9.10 -15.12
N LEU A 74 -0.39 -8.00 -14.39
CA LEU A 74 -1.32 -7.86 -13.29
C LEU A 74 -2.78 -7.89 -13.77
N ALA A 75 -3.09 -7.37 -14.96
CA ALA A 75 -4.44 -7.41 -15.51
C ALA A 75 -4.85 -8.83 -15.96
N GLN A 76 -3.92 -9.60 -16.53
CA GLN A 76 -4.17 -10.94 -17.07
C GLN A 76 -4.13 -12.03 -16.00
N ARG A 77 -3.15 -11.97 -15.09
CA ARG A 77 -2.91 -13.01 -14.08
C ARG A 77 -3.63 -12.76 -12.77
N ARG A 78 -4.38 -11.66 -12.66
CA ARG A 78 -5.22 -11.33 -11.50
C ARG A 78 -6.03 -12.54 -11.04
N ASP A 79 -6.68 -13.22 -11.96
CA ASP A 79 -7.64 -14.28 -11.64
C ASP A 79 -6.93 -15.62 -11.34
N GLU A 80 -5.72 -15.83 -11.88
CA GLU A 80 -4.90 -17.03 -11.67
C GLU A 80 -4.09 -16.96 -10.36
N ASP A 81 -3.45 -15.83 -10.07
CA ASP A 81 -2.58 -15.67 -8.90
C ASP A 81 -3.38 -15.31 -7.62
N MET A 82 -4.66 -14.91 -7.78
CA MET A 82 -5.67 -14.86 -6.71
C MET A 82 -6.51 -16.14 -6.59
N ALA A 83 -6.15 -17.21 -7.30
CA ALA A 83 -6.83 -18.50 -7.16
C ALA A 83 -6.92 -18.90 -5.67
N GLY A 84 -8.16 -19.00 -5.17
CA GLY A 84 -8.49 -19.12 -3.74
C GLY A 84 -9.53 -18.09 -3.27
N LEU A 85 -9.57 -16.92 -3.92
CA LEU A 85 -10.62 -15.91 -3.76
C LEU A 85 -11.32 -15.77 -5.10
N ILE A 86 -12.41 -16.52 -5.28
CA ILE A 86 -13.19 -16.48 -6.52
C ILE A 86 -13.69 -15.04 -6.73
N GLY A 87 -13.13 -14.35 -7.73
CA GLY A 87 -13.67 -13.11 -8.25
C GLY A 87 -13.39 -11.85 -7.44
N ILE A 88 -12.12 -11.56 -7.11
CA ILE A 88 -11.76 -10.23 -6.59
C ILE A 88 -11.89 -9.19 -7.69
N PRO A 89 -12.89 -8.30 -7.65
CA PRO A 89 -13.25 -7.52 -8.82
C PRO A 89 -12.43 -6.22 -8.89
N PHE A 90 -11.13 -6.27 -8.63
CA PHE A 90 -10.30 -5.07 -8.78
C PHE A 90 -9.79 -4.90 -10.20
N LYS A 91 -9.62 -3.65 -10.63
CA LYS A 91 -8.89 -3.31 -11.87
C LYS A 91 -7.61 -2.56 -11.52
N VAL A 92 -6.55 -2.79 -12.27
CA VAL A 92 -5.29 -2.03 -12.14
C VAL A 92 -5.34 -0.84 -13.08
N ALA A 93 -5.16 0.36 -12.53
CA ALA A 93 -5.00 1.60 -13.28
C ALA A 93 -3.52 1.96 -13.31
N ARG A 94 -2.97 2.11 -14.52
CA ARG A 94 -1.60 2.54 -14.72
C ARG A 94 -1.55 4.07 -14.73
N CYS A 95 -0.74 4.65 -13.85
CA CYS A 95 -0.64 6.09 -13.63
C CYS A 95 0.70 6.64 -14.13
N ALA A 96 0.89 6.70 -15.45
CA ALA A 96 2.09 7.29 -16.04
C ALA A 96 2.22 8.78 -15.70
N GLY A 97 3.41 9.22 -15.33
CA GLY A 97 3.71 10.58 -14.88
C GLY A 97 3.35 10.87 -13.42
N ARG A 98 2.64 9.95 -12.74
CA ARG A 98 2.35 10.06 -11.31
C ARG A 98 3.48 9.41 -10.52
N VAL A 99 4.29 10.23 -9.86
CA VAL A 99 5.48 9.80 -9.10
C VAL A 99 5.36 10.33 -7.67
N PRO A 100 4.69 9.60 -6.77
CA PRO A 100 4.57 10.02 -5.38
C PRO A 100 5.93 9.98 -4.65
N ALA A 101 6.09 10.86 -3.67
CA ALA A 101 7.23 10.85 -2.75
C ALA A 101 7.33 9.48 -2.06
N ILE A 102 8.57 9.00 -1.89
CA ILE A 102 8.85 7.67 -1.31
C ILE A 102 8.32 7.57 0.12
N ASP A 103 8.31 8.66 0.88
CA ASP A 103 7.76 8.75 2.24
C ASP A 103 6.23 8.91 2.30
N GLY A 104 5.58 9.07 1.15
CA GLY A 104 4.14 9.27 1.07
C GLY A 104 3.67 10.67 1.47
N ALA A 105 4.56 11.67 1.57
CA ALA A 105 4.20 13.02 1.99
C ALA A 105 3.15 13.71 1.09
N ASP A 106 3.01 13.26 -0.16
CA ASP A 106 2.01 13.78 -1.10
C ASP A 106 0.57 13.30 -0.80
N PHE A 107 0.40 12.27 0.03
CA PHE A 107 -0.90 11.71 0.39
C PHE A 107 -1.52 12.47 1.56
N THR A 108 -1.91 13.71 1.31
CA THR A 108 -2.66 14.51 2.28
C THR A 108 -4.06 13.93 2.52
N ALA A 109 -4.72 14.33 3.61
CA ALA A 109 -6.08 13.89 3.92
C ALA A 109 -7.08 14.10 2.76
N ASP A 110 -6.96 15.20 2.02
CA ASP A 110 -7.83 15.48 0.87
C ASP A 110 -7.55 14.59 -0.33
N VAL A 111 -6.27 14.31 -0.62
CA VAL A 111 -5.86 13.37 -1.67
C VAL A 111 -6.37 11.97 -1.34
N VAL A 112 -6.14 11.51 -0.11
CA VAL A 112 -6.57 10.19 0.36
C VAL A 112 -8.09 10.05 0.29
N ARG A 113 -8.84 11.06 0.75
CA ARG A 113 -10.30 11.08 0.67
C ARG A 113 -10.81 11.03 -0.77
N SER A 114 -10.17 11.78 -1.68
CA SER A 114 -10.50 11.79 -3.11
C SER A 114 -10.20 10.44 -3.77
N LEU A 115 -9.07 9.80 -3.46
CA LEU A 115 -8.74 8.46 -3.96
C LEU A 115 -9.70 7.41 -3.42
N TYR A 116 -10.00 7.43 -2.12
CA TYR A 116 -10.93 6.51 -1.49
C TYR A 116 -12.34 6.60 -2.11
N THR A 117 -12.84 7.81 -2.33
CA THR A 117 -14.16 8.05 -2.94
C THR A 117 -14.26 7.50 -4.37
N ARG A 118 -13.11 7.38 -5.05
CA ARG A 118 -12.99 6.79 -6.40
C ARG A 118 -12.71 5.28 -6.36
N SER A 119 -12.99 4.62 -5.23
CA SER A 119 -12.77 3.19 -4.99
C SER A 119 -11.32 2.73 -5.15
N VAL A 120 -10.35 3.63 -5.02
CA VAL A 120 -8.93 3.25 -4.97
C VAL A 120 -8.67 2.59 -3.63
N VAL A 121 -8.29 1.32 -3.66
CA VAL A 121 -8.02 0.52 -2.45
C VAL A 121 -6.56 0.57 -2.05
N ILE A 122 -5.66 0.64 -3.03
CA ILE A 122 -4.22 0.71 -2.80
C ILE A 122 -3.57 1.54 -3.90
N GLU A 123 -2.54 2.30 -3.54
CA GLU A 123 -1.59 2.88 -4.49
C GLU A 123 -0.22 2.25 -4.28
N VAL A 124 0.39 1.83 -5.38
CA VAL A 124 1.68 1.14 -5.44
C VAL A 124 2.66 1.97 -6.25
N TRP A 125 3.81 2.31 -5.67
CA TRP A 125 4.89 3.03 -6.35
C TRP A 125 6.23 2.62 -5.75
N GLY A 126 7.34 3.11 -6.30
CA GLY A 126 8.64 2.71 -5.79
C GLY A 126 9.84 3.25 -6.54
N PHE A 127 10.95 2.59 -6.30
CA PHE A 127 12.23 2.81 -6.95
C PHE A 127 12.75 1.48 -7.51
N LEU A 128 13.14 1.46 -8.79
CA LEU A 128 13.69 0.29 -9.46
C LEU A 128 15.19 0.48 -9.70
N ASP A 129 15.96 -0.54 -9.37
CA ASP A 129 17.42 -0.52 -9.47
C ASP A 129 17.96 -1.88 -9.96
N ARG A 130 19.28 -1.96 -10.13
CA ARG A 130 20.00 -3.23 -10.21
C ARG A 130 21.06 -3.32 -9.14
N ALA A 131 21.00 -4.36 -8.32
CA ALA A 131 22.04 -4.67 -7.35
C ALA A 131 23.07 -5.63 -7.95
N PRO A 132 24.37 -5.50 -7.63
CA PRO A 132 25.35 -6.53 -7.93
C PRO A 132 24.92 -7.86 -7.29
N ARG A 133 24.86 -8.97 -8.06
CA ARG A 133 24.70 -10.33 -7.49
C ARG A 133 26.04 -11.03 -7.38
N VAL A 134 26.07 -12.08 -6.55
CA VAL A 134 27.19 -13.03 -6.47
C VAL A 134 27.45 -13.60 -7.86
N GLY A 135 28.68 -13.50 -8.35
CA GLY A 135 29.05 -13.88 -9.72
C GLY A 135 29.08 -12.72 -10.72
N GLY A 136 28.92 -11.46 -10.27
CA GLY A 136 29.14 -10.26 -11.09
C GLY A 136 27.96 -9.86 -11.99
N VAL A 137 26.89 -10.66 -12.04
CA VAL A 137 25.68 -10.33 -12.80
C VAL A 137 24.79 -9.42 -11.97
N ALA A 138 24.60 -8.16 -12.37
CA ALA A 138 23.64 -7.28 -11.71
C ALA A 138 22.21 -7.79 -11.93
N GLY A 139 21.39 -7.80 -10.88
CA GLY A 139 20.02 -8.28 -10.93
C GLY A 139 19.01 -7.26 -10.42
N PRO A 140 17.71 -7.44 -10.74
CA PRO A 140 16.67 -6.49 -10.35
C PRO A 140 16.61 -6.33 -8.83
N LYS A 141 16.54 -5.06 -8.41
CA LYS A 141 16.25 -4.62 -7.05
C LYS A 141 15.07 -3.65 -7.14
N ALA A 142 14.19 -3.66 -6.15
CA ALA A 142 13.09 -2.72 -6.07
C ALA A 142 12.85 -2.31 -4.63
N GLN A 143 12.58 -1.04 -4.41
CA GLN A 143 11.90 -0.58 -3.21
C GLN A 143 10.45 -0.29 -3.59
N MET A 144 9.49 -0.98 -2.98
CA MET A 144 8.07 -0.82 -3.25
C MET A 144 7.34 -0.26 -2.03
N ASN A 145 6.49 0.72 -2.28
CA ASN A 145 5.60 1.33 -1.32
C ASN A 145 4.16 0.89 -1.63
N TYR A 146 3.43 0.48 -0.61
CA TYR A 146 2.04 0.06 -0.66
C TYR A 146 1.24 0.94 0.31
N LEU A 147 0.44 1.86 -0.21
CA LEU A 147 -0.44 2.69 0.63
C LEU A 147 -1.86 2.17 0.58
N LEU A 148 -2.34 1.65 1.70
CA LEU A 148 -3.70 1.15 1.86
C LEU A 148 -4.63 2.35 2.13
N MET A 149 -5.35 2.79 1.09
CA MET A 149 -6.25 3.95 1.13
C MET A 149 -7.24 3.94 2.30
N PRO A 150 -7.99 2.85 2.60
CA PRO A 150 -8.90 2.81 3.75
C PRO A 150 -8.21 3.08 5.09
N LEU A 151 -7.00 2.55 5.29
CA LEU A 151 -6.24 2.73 6.53
C LEU A 151 -5.68 4.14 6.63
N SER A 152 -5.18 4.68 5.51
CA SER A 152 -4.71 6.07 5.44
C SER A 152 -5.85 7.05 5.74
N ARG A 153 -7.05 6.81 5.19
CA ARG A 153 -8.25 7.59 5.51
C ARG A 153 -8.57 7.51 7.00
N ALA A 154 -8.63 6.29 7.54
CA ALA A 154 -8.91 6.07 8.96
C ALA A 154 -7.86 6.70 9.88
N HIS A 155 -6.59 6.74 9.46
CA HIS A 155 -5.52 7.44 10.18
C HIS A 155 -5.80 8.96 10.24
N HIS A 156 -6.08 9.58 9.09
CA HIS A 156 -6.36 11.02 9.01
C HIS A 156 -7.65 11.44 9.74
N GLU A 157 -8.71 10.63 9.65
CA GLU A 157 -10.04 10.98 10.18
C GLU A 157 -10.25 10.53 11.63
N ARG A 158 -9.70 9.38 12.02
CA ARG A 158 -9.99 8.69 13.29
C ARG A 158 -8.75 8.46 14.15
N GLY A 159 -7.56 8.87 13.70
CA GLY A 159 -6.31 8.67 14.43
C GLY A 159 -5.92 7.18 14.57
N LEU A 160 -6.32 6.33 13.61
CA LEU A 160 -5.93 4.91 13.60
C LEU A 160 -4.40 4.76 13.63
N GLN A 161 -3.89 3.92 14.53
CA GLN A 161 -2.44 3.73 14.75
C GLN A 161 -1.84 2.54 13.97
N VAL A 162 -2.64 1.90 13.10
CA VAL A 162 -2.15 0.83 12.22
C VAL A 162 -1.46 1.49 11.02
N PRO A 163 -0.20 1.11 10.68
CA PRO A 163 0.49 1.65 9.53
C PRO A 163 -0.35 1.48 8.25
N ALA A 164 -0.51 2.57 7.50
CA ALA A 164 -1.21 2.56 6.21
C ALA A 164 -0.24 2.43 5.03
N LEU A 165 0.99 2.92 5.19
CA LEU A 165 2.07 2.82 4.22
C LEU A 165 3.00 1.69 4.64
N HIS A 166 3.17 0.70 3.78
CA HIS A 166 4.16 -0.35 3.96
C HIS A 166 5.23 -0.24 2.88
N ARG A 167 6.50 -0.30 3.30
CA ARG A 167 7.65 -0.21 2.40
C ARG A 167 8.46 -1.50 2.46
N PHE A 168 8.79 -2.04 1.29
CA PHE A 168 9.55 -3.27 1.12
C PHE A 168 10.73 -3.05 0.19
N ASP A 169 11.87 -3.63 0.52
CA ASP A 169 13.04 -3.70 -0.36
C ASP A 169 13.20 -5.14 -0.83
N TYR A 170 13.22 -5.35 -2.15
CA TYR A 170 13.29 -6.64 -2.79
C TYR A 170 14.59 -6.81 -3.61
N PRO A 171 15.07 -8.05 -3.82
CA PRO A 171 14.52 -9.30 -3.29
C PRO A 171 14.76 -9.42 -1.78
N ASP A 172 13.78 -9.95 -1.06
CA ASP A 172 13.74 -9.98 0.40
C ASP A 172 13.73 -11.45 0.90
N GLY A 173 14.83 -12.16 0.68
CA GLY A 173 14.95 -13.59 1.02
C GLY A 173 14.91 -14.50 -0.21
N ASP A 174 13.93 -15.41 -0.29
CA ASP A 174 13.82 -16.43 -1.35
C ASP A 174 13.04 -15.98 -2.58
N ILE A 175 12.64 -14.69 -2.66
CA ILE A 175 11.99 -14.14 -3.85
C ILE A 175 12.99 -14.18 -5.03
N ARG A 176 12.78 -15.16 -5.90
CA ARG A 176 13.50 -15.31 -7.17
C ARG A 176 12.73 -14.60 -8.27
N ALA A 177 13.15 -13.38 -8.59
CA ALA A 177 12.66 -12.66 -9.75
C ALA A 177 13.72 -12.62 -10.86
N ALA A 178 13.29 -12.97 -12.07
CA ALA A 178 14.10 -12.85 -13.29
C ALA A 178 14.20 -11.40 -13.77
N ASP A 179 13.16 -10.60 -13.52
CA ASP A 179 13.03 -9.20 -13.94
C ASP A 179 12.23 -8.37 -12.91
N HIS A 180 12.05 -7.07 -13.19
CA HIS A 180 11.27 -6.18 -12.33
C HIS A 180 9.78 -6.54 -12.28
N VAL A 181 9.22 -7.13 -13.35
CA VAL A 181 7.81 -7.55 -13.36
C VAL A 181 7.58 -8.59 -12.28
N GLY A 182 8.35 -9.69 -12.28
CA GLY A 182 8.21 -10.75 -11.28
C GLY A 182 8.55 -10.29 -9.85
N LEU A 183 9.36 -9.24 -9.71
CA LEU A 183 9.68 -8.65 -8.41
C LEU A 183 8.49 -7.86 -7.83
N VAL A 184 7.78 -7.11 -8.68
CA VAL A 184 6.64 -6.28 -8.28
C VAL A 184 5.33 -7.07 -8.19
N SER A 185 5.10 -8.02 -9.09
CA SER A 185 3.88 -8.86 -9.12
C SER A 185 3.93 -10.03 -8.13
N ASN A 186 4.61 -9.84 -7.00
CA ASN A 186 4.78 -10.89 -6.00
C ASN A 186 3.51 -11.08 -5.15
N ARG A 187 3.54 -12.10 -4.26
CA ARG A 187 2.37 -12.47 -3.45
C ARG A 187 1.95 -11.44 -2.39
N ASP A 188 2.82 -10.48 -2.05
CA ASP A 188 2.55 -9.47 -1.03
C ASP A 188 1.49 -8.48 -1.49
N LEU A 189 1.56 -8.06 -2.75
CA LEU A 189 0.58 -7.16 -3.37
C LEU A 189 -0.84 -7.66 -3.09
N TYR A 190 -1.06 -8.97 -3.26
CA TYR A 190 -2.35 -9.60 -3.04
C TYR A 190 -2.80 -9.60 -1.58
N ALA A 191 -1.88 -9.73 -0.62
CA ALA A 191 -2.19 -9.61 0.80
C ALA A 191 -2.71 -8.20 1.14
N PHE A 192 -2.04 -7.17 0.60
CA PHE A 192 -2.41 -5.77 0.82
C PHE A 192 -3.69 -5.37 0.08
N VAL A 193 -3.90 -5.85 -1.15
CA VAL A 193 -5.15 -5.65 -1.90
C VAL A 193 -6.34 -6.27 -1.15
N ALA A 194 -6.22 -7.53 -0.71
CA ALA A 194 -7.28 -8.17 0.08
C ALA A 194 -7.56 -7.43 1.40
N SER A 195 -6.51 -6.97 2.08
CA SER A 195 -6.65 -6.16 3.30
C SER A 195 -7.44 -4.88 3.03
N ALA A 196 -7.05 -4.12 2.02
CA ALA A 196 -7.70 -2.85 1.69
C ALA A 196 -9.15 -3.04 1.23
N ILE A 197 -9.43 -4.02 0.37
CA ILE A 197 -10.81 -4.34 -0.05
C ILE A 197 -11.66 -4.73 1.16
N GLY A 198 -11.13 -5.59 2.05
CA GLY A 198 -11.84 -6.04 3.25
C GLY A 198 -12.18 -4.88 4.19
N VAL A 199 -11.25 -3.95 4.42
CA VAL A 199 -11.48 -2.76 5.26
C VAL A 199 -12.49 -1.82 4.59
N MET A 200 -12.37 -1.59 3.28
CA MET A 200 -13.31 -0.74 2.54
C MET A 200 -14.72 -1.32 2.54
N ALA A 201 -14.87 -2.63 2.32
CA ALA A 201 -16.15 -3.33 2.41
C ALA A 201 -16.74 -3.27 3.83
N PHE A 202 -15.89 -3.35 4.86
CA PHE A 202 -16.33 -3.19 6.26
C PHE A 202 -16.87 -1.78 6.52
N ASP A 203 -16.15 -0.74 6.08
CA ASP A 203 -16.58 0.66 6.21
C ASP A 203 -17.89 0.93 5.41
N GLY A 204 -18.16 0.15 4.36
CA GLY A 204 -19.38 0.20 3.54
C GLY A 204 -20.51 -0.72 3.99
N ASP A 205 -20.45 -1.29 5.19
CA ASP A 205 -21.44 -2.23 5.75
C ASP A 205 -21.68 -3.52 4.95
N GLU A 206 -20.77 -3.87 4.03
CA GLU A 206 -20.80 -5.09 3.21
C GLU A 206 -20.17 -6.27 3.98
N PHE A 207 -20.67 -6.57 5.18
CA PHE A 207 -19.99 -7.45 6.14
C PHE A 207 -19.67 -8.87 5.66
N PRO A 208 -20.53 -9.58 4.90
CA PRO A 208 -20.17 -10.88 4.32
C PRO A 208 -18.92 -10.80 3.44
N LYS A 209 -18.89 -9.79 2.56
CA LYS A 209 -17.76 -9.51 1.68
C LYS A 209 -16.53 -9.13 2.51
N ALA A 210 -16.68 -8.22 3.47
CA ALA A 210 -15.60 -7.81 4.36
C ALA A 210 -14.96 -9.00 5.07
N HIS A 211 -15.77 -9.88 5.66
CA HIS A 211 -15.30 -11.07 6.38
C HIS A 211 -14.45 -11.99 5.49
N GLU A 212 -14.93 -12.28 4.28
CA GLU A 212 -14.21 -13.11 3.30
C GLU A 212 -12.81 -12.53 2.98
N TYR A 213 -12.74 -11.26 2.59
CA TYR A 213 -11.49 -10.59 2.23
C TYR A 213 -10.53 -10.42 3.42
N LEU A 214 -11.05 -10.06 4.59
CA LEU A 214 -10.23 -9.88 5.79
C LEU A 214 -9.62 -11.20 6.25
N CYS A 215 -10.34 -12.31 6.12
CA CYS A 215 -9.79 -13.63 6.45
C CYS A 215 -8.75 -14.12 5.45
N ALA A 216 -8.97 -13.86 4.16
CA ALA A 216 -7.96 -14.16 3.15
C ALA A 216 -6.69 -13.32 3.33
N ALA A 217 -6.88 -12.03 3.63
CA ALA A 217 -5.80 -11.11 3.98
C ALA A 217 -5.02 -11.62 5.21
N PHE A 218 -5.70 -12.05 6.28
CA PHE A 218 -5.05 -12.58 7.48
C PHE A 218 -4.10 -13.74 7.17
N GLY A 219 -4.55 -14.72 6.38
CA GLY A 219 -3.71 -15.84 5.95
C GLY A 219 -2.49 -15.39 5.15
N ARG A 220 -2.71 -14.53 4.14
CA ARG A 220 -1.65 -14.04 3.25
C ARG A 220 -0.62 -13.17 3.98
N LEU A 221 -1.06 -12.26 4.87
CA LEU A 221 -0.18 -11.47 5.73
C LEU A 221 0.67 -12.35 6.67
N GLY A 222 0.14 -13.50 7.09
CA GLY A 222 0.90 -14.49 7.85
C GLY A 222 2.11 -15.00 7.08
N ALA A 223 1.93 -15.34 5.81
CA ALA A 223 3.01 -15.77 4.92
C ALA A 223 4.03 -14.66 4.65
N VAL A 224 3.57 -13.41 4.47
CA VAL A 224 4.47 -12.24 4.33
C VAL A 224 5.34 -12.09 5.57
N ARG A 225 4.72 -12.10 6.77
CA ARG A 225 5.43 -11.99 8.05
C ARG A 225 6.46 -13.11 8.25
N GLU A 226 6.08 -14.35 7.96
CA GLU A 226 6.99 -15.50 8.09
C GLU A 226 8.19 -15.40 7.15
N ARG A 227 8.01 -14.85 5.94
CA ARG A 227 9.13 -14.56 5.04
C ARG A 227 10.05 -13.49 5.63
N LEU A 228 9.50 -12.36 6.09
CA LEU A 228 10.27 -11.25 6.65
C LEU A 228 11.09 -11.67 7.89
N VAL A 229 10.50 -12.48 8.78
CA VAL A 229 11.19 -12.95 10.01
C VAL A 229 12.39 -13.85 9.68
N ARG A 230 12.38 -14.54 8.54
CA ARG A 230 13.50 -15.38 8.10
C ARG A 230 14.69 -14.56 7.55
N GLN A 231 14.55 -13.25 7.42
CA GLN A 231 15.64 -12.41 6.93
C GLN A 231 16.69 -12.17 8.01
N PRO A 232 17.99 -12.41 7.72
CA PRO A 232 19.07 -12.23 8.68
C PRO A 232 19.43 -10.76 8.98
N GLN A 233 18.85 -9.79 8.25
CA GLN A 233 19.14 -8.37 8.39
C GLN A 233 18.02 -7.64 9.16
N GLY A 234 18.39 -6.79 10.12
CA GLY A 234 17.47 -6.22 11.13
C GLY A 234 16.28 -5.41 10.60
N GLN A 235 16.27 -4.97 9.34
CA GLN A 235 15.13 -4.27 8.73
C GLN A 235 13.89 -5.19 8.60
N GLY A 236 14.09 -6.50 8.40
CA GLY A 236 12.99 -7.47 8.29
C GLY A 236 12.15 -7.60 9.57
N GLN A 237 12.74 -7.36 10.75
CA GLN A 237 12.02 -7.44 12.02
C GLN A 237 11.03 -6.29 12.22
N ALA A 238 11.43 -5.07 11.88
CA ALA A 238 10.54 -3.90 11.96
C ALA A 238 9.37 -4.03 10.98
N GLN A 239 9.65 -4.41 9.73
CA GLN A 239 8.62 -4.67 8.73
C GLN A 239 7.70 -5.83 9.14
N ALA A 240 8.25 -6.91 9.72
CA ALA A 240 7.43 -8.02 10.21
C ALA A 240 6.48 -7.57 11.33
N ALA A 241 6.91 -6.66 12.21
CA ALA A 241 6.06 -6.09 13.26
C ALA A 241 4.93 -5.23 12.67
N GLU A 242 5.20 -4.41 11.65
CA GLU A 242 4.18 -3.64 10.93
C GLU A 242 3.15 -4.54 10.23
N VAL A 243 3.63 -5.59 9.54
CA VAL A 243 2.76 -6.58 8.89
C VAL A 243 1.92 -7.34 9.93
N GLU A 244 2.48 -7.67 11.09
CA GLU A 244 1.74 -8.30 12.17
C GLU A 244 0.69 -7.36 12.77
N ALA A 245 1.00 -6.06 12.94
CA ALA A 245 0.02 -5.07 13.40
C ALA A 245 -1.17 -4.97 12.44
N LEU A 246 -0.90 -4.93 11.12
CA LEU A 246 -1.95 -4.99 10.10
C LEU A 246 -2.74 -6.31 10.19
N ARG A 247 -2.04 -7.45 10.32
CA ARG A 247 -2.65 -8.77 10.43
C ARG A 247 -3.61 -8.89 11.61
N GLN A 248 -3.23 -8.35 12.77
CA GLN A 248 -4.10 -8.32 13.95
C GLN A 248 -5.30 -7.39 13.76
N HIS A 249 -5.10 -6.24 13.10
CA HIS A 249 -6.18 -5.34 12.77
C HIS A 249 -7.22 -5.99 11.84
N VAL A 250 -6.79 -6.67 10.76
CA VAL A 250 -7.73 -7.35 9.85
C VAL A 250 -8.47 -8.50 10.53
N MET A 251 -7.82 -9.26 11.42
CA MET A 251 -8.49 -10.31 12.21
C MET A 251 -9.55 -9.72 13.14
N SER A 252 -9.26 -8.58 13.79
CA SER A 252 -10.23 -7.88 14.63
C SER A 252 -11.45 -7.42 13.83
N LEU A 253 -11.22 -6.82 12.65
CA LEU A 253 -12.31 -6.41 11.77
C LEU A 253 -13.12 -7.61 11.25
N ALA A 254 -12.47 -8.74 10.93
CA ALA A 254 -13.16 -9.96 10.51
C ALA A 254 -14.11 -10.45 11.62
N GLY A 255 -13.65 -10.45 12.89
CA GLY A 255 -14.50 -10.79 14.04
C GLY A 255 -15.73 -9.87 14.15
N LYS A 256 -15.53 -8.56 13.99
CA LYS A 256 -16.63 -7.58 14.00
C LYS A 256 -17.59 -7.79 12.82
N ALA A 257 -17.07 -8.08 11.63
CA ALA A 257 -17.89 -8.35 10.45
C ALA A 257 -18.80 -9.57 10.68
N LEU A 258 -18.22 -10.66 11.21
CA LEU A 258 -18.95 -11.87 11.55
C LEU A 258 -20.05 -11.63 12.60
N GLU A 259 -19.76 -10.80 13.61
CA GLU A 259 -20.77 -10.39 14.60
C GLU A 259 -21.93 -9.64 13.95
N GLN A 260 -21.65 -8.72 13.03
CA GLN A 260 -22.69 -7.98 12.31
C GLN A 260 -23.52 -8.87 11.37
N ILE A 261 -22.89 -9.83 10.69
CA ILE A 261 -23.59 -10.83 9.88
C ILE A 261 -24.61 -11.59 10.76
N ARG A 262 -24.17 -12.07 11.93
CA ARG A 262 -25.03 -12.81 12.87
C ARG A 262 -26.19 -11.96 13.39
N LYS A 263 -25.95 -10.68 13.70
CA LYS A 263 -26.99 -9.74 14.14
C LYS A 263 -28.03 -9.46 13.06
N ARG A 264 -27.63 -9.48 11.79
CA ARG A 264 -28.50 -9.23 10.63
C ARG A 264 -29.19 -10.50 10.10
N ALA A 265 -28.76 -11.69 10.53
CA ALA A 265 -29.34 -12.95 10.09
C ALA A 265 -30.77 -13.14 10.64
N PRO A 266 -31.73 -13.62 9.84
CA PRO A 266 -33.07 -13.95 10.31
C PRO A 266 -33.00 -14.97 11.47
N ALA A 267 -33.92 -14.86 12.43
CA ALA A 267 -34.04 -15.82 13.52
C ALA A 267 -34.19 -17.24 12.94
N GLY A 268 -33.27 -18.15 13.30
CA GLY A 268 -33.24 -19.54 12.82
C GLY A 268 -32.29 -19.82 11.64
N ALA A 269 -31.87 -18.82 10.87
CA ALA A 269 -30.94 -19.03 9.74
C ALA A 269 -29.51 -19.38 10.20
N ASN A 270 -29.10 -18.89 11.38
CA ASN A 270 -27.78 -19.16 11.96
C ASN A 270 -27.56 -20.66 12.26
N ALA A 271 -28.63 -21.41 12.53
CA ALA A 271 -28.56 -22.86 12.74
C ALA A 271 -28.47 -23.65 11.43
N ALA A 272 -29.11 -23.17 10.36
CA ALA A 272 -29.12 -23.81 9.05
C ALA A 272 -27.85 -23.53 8.22
N ALA A 273 -27.20 -22.38 8.42
CA ALA A 273 -26.01 -21.97 7.66
C ALA A 273 -24.69 -22.56 8.17
N GLY A 274 -24.71 -23.46 9.17
CA GLY A 274 -23.48 -24.08 9.68
C GLY A 274 -22.48 -23.07 10.28
N LEU A 275 -22.94 -21.87 10.66
CA LEU A 275 -22.19 -20.87 11.42
C LEU A 275 -22.01 -21.36 12.87
N GLN A 276 -21.41 -22.54 13.04
CA GLN A 276 -20.90 -22.95 14.34
C GLN A 276 -19.93 -21.87 14.82
N VAL A 277 -19.97 -21.62 16.12
CA VAL A 277 -19.08 -20.68 16.80
C VAL A 277 -17.66 -21.25 16.71
N SER A 278 -16.98 -21.07 15.58
CA SER A 278 -15.54 -21.23 15.56
C SER A 278 -14.98 -20.17 16.51
N ALA A 279 -14.13 -20.60 17.45
CA ALA A 279 -13.48 -19.69 18.38
C ALA A 279 -12.62 -18.63 17.66
N GLN A 280 -12.25 -18.89 16.39
CA GLN A 280 -11.48 -17.98 15.56
C GLN A 280 -12.35 -17.38 14.45
N PRO A 281 -12.33 -16.05 14.24
CA PRO A 281 -13.08 -15.37 13.19
C PRO A 281 -12.79 -15.89 11.77
N CYS A 282 -11.56 -16.32 11.52
CA CYS A 282 -11.12 -16.89 10.26
C CYS A 282 -10.74 -18.36 10.50
N GLY A 283 -11.72 -19.26 10.40
CA GLY A 283 -11.49 -20.70 10.59
C GLY A 283 -10.69 -21.34 9.46
N ALA A 284 -10.22 -22.57 9.67
CA ALA A 284 -9.35 -23.34 8.76
C ALA A 284 -9.92 -23.63 7.36
N ALA A 285 -11.17 -23.25 7.08
CA ALA A 285 -11.83 -23.46 5.79
C ALA A 285 -11.43 -22.42 4.72
N VAL A 286 -10.77 -21.33 5.10
CA VAL A 286 -10.18 -20.39 4.13
C VAL A 286 -8.85 -20.98 3.65
N ARG A 287 -8.90 -21.82 2.61
CA ARG A 287 -7.68 -22.30 1.94
C ARG A 287 -6.95 -21.08 1.34
N PRO A 288 -5.63 -20.94 1.58
CA PRO A 288 -4.84 -19.82 1.06
C PRO A 288 -4.84 -19.75 -0.46
#